data_AF-A0A1Q9LI55-F1
#
_entry.id   AF-A0A1Q9LI55-F1
#
_cell.length_a   1.000
_cell.length_b   1.000
_cell.length_c   1.000
_cell.angle_alpha   90.00
_cell.angle_beta   90.00
_cell.angle_gamma   90.00
#
_symmetry.space_group_name_H-M   'P 1'
#
loop_
_entity.id
_entity.type
_entity.pdbx_description
1 polymer ?
#
loop_
_entity_poly.entity_id
_entity_poly.type
_entity_poly.pdbx_seq_one_letter_code
_entity_poly.pdbx_strand_id
1 'polypeptide(L)'
;MIKVLVVVLVLLVVGGVWFASSLASHAKRKQVAQSGIAGGTPVPASWAGDHSPEARMHRRLVAASRALESLPLGDVASIERKVDIEQRINGINAQLVSAAVVSGGSKAQILAALEAQVAEVEGDVARVVVDRRGLG
;
A
#
# COMPACT_ATOMS: atom_id res chain seq x y z
N MET A 1 -13.30 32.03 -16.04
CA MET A 1 -14.06 30.85 -15.54
C MET A 1 -13.14 29.66 -15.25
N ILE A 2 -12.30 29.20 -16.19
CA ILE A 2 -11.35 28.08 -15.97
C ILE A 2 -10.40 28.27 -14.77
N LYS A 3 -9.85 29.48 -14.56
CA LYS A 3 -8.92 29.74 -13.44
C LYS A 3 -9.59 29.61 -12.06
N VAL A 4 -10.87 29.95 -11.95
CA VAL A 4 -11.65 29.83 -10.70
C VAL A 4 -11.92 28.36 -10.38
N LEU A 5 -12.21 27.54 -11.41
CA LEU A 5 -12.41 26.10 -11.27
C LEU A 5 -11.15 25.39 -10.75
N VAL A 6 -9.98 25.76 -11.27
CA VAL A 6 -8.69 25.18 -10.85
C VAL A 6 -8.36 25.57 -9.40
N VAL A 7 -8.63 26.81 -9.00
CA VAL A 7 -8.38 27.26 -7.62
C VAL A 7 -9.31 26.56 -6.61
N VAL A 8 -10.58 26.37 -6.95
CA VAL A 8 -11.53 25.62 -6.10
C VAL A 8 -11.15 24.14 -6.00
N LEU A 9 -10.69 23.54 -7.11
CA LEU A 9 -10.22 22.16 -7.13
C LEU A 9 -8.98 21.97 -6.22
N VAL A 10 -8.03 22.90 -6.29
CA VAL A 10 -6.83 22.88 -5.43
C VAL A 10 -7.20 23.10 -3.96
N LEU A 11 -8.14 23.99 -3.65
CA LEU A 11 -8.60 24.24 -2.28
C LEU A 11 -9.34 23.04 -1.67
N LEU A 12 -10.08 22.26 -2.47
CA LEU A 12 -10.71 21.02 -2.00
C LEU A 12 -9.68 19.92 -1.73
N VAL A 13 -8.64 19.82 -2.56
CA VAL A 13 -7.53 18.86 -2.36
C VAL A 13 -6.72 19.23 -1.10
N VAL A 14 -6.47 20.52 -0.86
CA VAL A 14 -5.70 20.96 0.32
C VAL A 14 -6.55 20.96 1.60
N GLY A 15 -7.83 21.33 1.52
CA GLY A 15 -8.75 21.32 2.67
C GLY A 15 -9.10 19.93 3.18
N GLY A 16 -9.20 18.94 2.29
CA GLY A 16 -9.42 17.53 2.65
C GLY A 16 -8.23 16.89 3.37
N VAL A 17 -7.01 17.38 3.13
CA VAL A 17 -5.78 16.86 3.75
C VAL A 17 -5.59 17.36 5.19
N TRP A 18 -6.17 18.51 5.57
CA TRP A 18 -5.97 19.11 6.90
C TRP A 18 -6.91 18.59 7.99
N PHE A 19 -8.13 18.13 7.66
CA PHE A 19 -9.10 17.72 8.70
C PHE A 19 -8.83 16.33 9.30
N ALA A 20 -7.99 15.51 8.64
CA ALA A 20 -7.70 14.13 9.06
C ALA A 20 -6.59 14.00 10.11
N SER A 21 -5.84 15.06 10.41
CA SER A 21 -4.60 14.98 11.22
C SER A 21 -4.81 15.16 12.74
N SER A 22 -5.99 15.58 13.20
CA SER A 22 -6.21 16.00 14.60
C SER A 22 -6.53 14.87 15.60
N LEU A 23 -6.72 13.61 15.17
CA LEU A 23 -7.12 12.50 16.06
C LEU A 23 -6.04 11.40 16.16
N ALA A 24 -4.77 11.81 16.16
CA ALA A 24 -3.67 10.98 15.67
C ALA A 24 -2.78 10.26 16.71
N SER A 25 -3.11 10.20 18.01
CA SER A 25 -2.21 9.56 19.00
C SER A 25 -2.66 8.17 19.47
N HIS A 26 -3.96 7.93 19.66
CA HIS A 26 -4.47 6.62 20.09
C HIS A 26 -4.98 5.72 18.94
N ALA A 27 -5.30 6.30 17.79
CA ALA A 27 -5.78 5.55 16.63
C ALA A 27 -4.67 4.77 15.91
N LYS A 28 -3.42 5.23 16.00
CA LYS A 28 -2.28 4.66 15.25
C LYS A 28 -2.08 3.15 15.47
N ARG A 29 -2.22 2.64 16.70
CA ARG A 29 -2.00 1.21 16.97
C ARG A 29 -3.09 0.32 16.37
N LYS A 30 -4.37 0.70 16.50
CA LYS A 30 -5.48 -0.04 15.89
C LYS A 30 -5.47 0.09 14.36
N GLN A 31 -5.08 1.25 13.85
CA GLN A 31 -4.99 1.52 12.41
C GLN A 31 -3.84 0.78 11.72
N VAL A 32 -2.66 0.66 12.36
CA VAL A 32 -1.56 -0.18 11.86
C VAL A 32 -1.92 -1.66 11.92
N ALA A 33 -2.64 -2.10 12.96
CA ALA A 33 -3.18 -3.47 12.99
C ALA A 33 -4.17 -3.71 11.83
N GLN A 34 -4.87 -2.67 11.38
CA GLN A 34 -5.86 -2.77 10.32
C GLN A 34 -5.22 -2.85 8.92
N SER A 35 -4.03 -2.26 8.71
CA SER A 35 -3.30 -2.39 7.43
C SER A 35 -2.63 -3.76 7.27
N GLY A 36 -2.29 -4.45 8.36
CA GLY A 36 -1.59 -5.73 8.30
C GLY A 36 -0.18 -5.67 7.67
N ILE A 37 0.34 -4.46 7.40
CA ILE A 37 1.66 -4.19 6.83
C ILE A 37 2.38 -3.21 7.78
N ALA A 38 3.62 -3.53 8.17
CA ALA A 38 4.40 -2.69 9.06
C ALA A 38 4.59 -1.28 8.49
N GLY A 39 4.16 -0.26 9.24
CA GLY A 39 4.22 1.14 8.80
C GLY A 39 3.26 1.50 7.65
N GLY A 40 2.38 0.58 7.24
CA GLY A 40 1.49 0.75 6.10
C GLY A 40 0.31 1.68 6.35
N THR A 41 -0.26 2.21 5.26
CA THR A 41 -1.45 3.06 5.28
C THR A 41 -2.68 2.31 5.81
N PRO A 42 -3.50 2.93 6.68
CA PRO A 42 -4.75 2.32 7.14
C PRO A 42 -5.68 2.03 5.97
N VAL A 43 -6.32 0.86 5.99
CA VAL A 43 -7.21 0.41 4.92
C VAL A 43 -8.69 0.45 5.33
N PRO A 44 -9.62 0.56 4.36
CA PRO A 44 -11.05 0.50 4.64
C PRO A 44 -11.44 -0.75 5.41
N ALA A 45 -12.27 -0.61 6.46
CA ALA A 45 -12.78 -1.73 7.23
C ALA A 45 -13.62 -2.70 6.38
N SER A 46 -14.24 -2.20 5.30
CA SER A 46 -15.00 -3.00 4.35
C SER A 46 -14.16 -4.05 3.63
N TRP A 47 -12.83 -3.90 3.55
CA TRP A 47 -11.96 -4.90 2.90
C TRP A 47 -11.82 -6.19 3.72
N ALA A 48 -12.17 -6.16 5.00
CA ALA A 48 -12.19 -7.35 5.85
C ALA A 48 -13.30 -8.30 5.38
N GLY A 49 -12.91 -9.40 4.74
CA GLY A 49 -13.84 -10.42 4.23
C GLY A 49 -14.45 -10.11 2.86
N ASP A 50 -14.12 -8.98 2.24
CA ASP A 50 -14.62 -8.61 0.92
C ASP A 50 -13.81 -9.26 -0.23
N HIS A 51 -14.48 -9.42 -1.38
CA HIS A 51 -13.95 -10.01 -2.61
C HIS A 51 -13.69 -8.98 -3.71
N SER A 52 -13.81 -7.68 -3.40
CA SER A 52 -13.37 -6.61 -4.29
C SER A 52 -11.91 -6.83 -4.76
N PRO A 53 -11.58 -6.41 -6.00
CA PRO A 53 -10.22 -6.52 -6.51
C PRO A 53 -9.21 -5.82 -5.59
N GLU A 54 -9.58 -4.70 -4.98
CA GLU A 54 -8.77 -3.98 -4.00
C GLU A 54 -8.50 -4.82 -2.75
N ALA A 55 -9.53 -5.39 -2.12
CA ALA A 55 -9.35 -6.24 -0.95
C ALA A 55 -8.45 -7.46 -1.25
N ARG A 56 -8.53 -8.02 -2.47
CA ARG A 56 -7.64 -9.11 -2.91
C ARG A 56 -6.18 -8.67 -3.06
N MET A 57 -5.93 -7.55 -3.76
CA MET A 57 -4.59 -6.99 -3.90
C MET A 57 -3.97 -6.64 -2.54
N HIS A 58 -4.77 -6.07 -1.63
CA HIS A 58 -4.31 -5.76 -0.28
C HIS A 58 -3.86 -7.01 0.48
N ARG A 59 -4.65 -8.09 0.48
CA ARG A 59 -4.27 -9.35 1.14
C ARG A 59 -2.98 -9.95 0.58
N ARG A 60 -2.77 -9.80 -0.73
CA ARG A 60 -1.53 -10.21 -1.42
C ARG A 60 -0.32 -9.40 -0.96
N LEU A 61 -0.45 -8.08 -0.86
CA LEU A 61 0.60 -7.21 -0.30
C LEU A 61 0.91 -7.55 1.16
N VAL A 62 -0.10 -7.85 1.98
CA VAL A 62 0.08 -8.34 3.36
C VAL A 62 0.87 -9.64 3.39
N ALA A 63 0.56 -10.60 2.51
CA ALA A 63 1.29 -11.85 2.41
C ALA A 63 2.76 -11.63 1.99
N ALA A 64 3.00 -10.74 1.01
CA ALA A 64 4.34 -10.36 0.57
C ALA A 64 5.16 -9.68 1.69
N SER A 65 4.54 -8.74 2.43
CA SER A 65 5.16 -8.09 3.59
C SER A 65 5.56 -9.11 4.66
N ARG A 66 4.65 -10.04 5.00
CA ARG A 66 4.94 -11.09 5.99
C ARG A 66 6.05 -12.03 5.54
N ALA A 67 6.12 -12.34 4.25
CA ALA A 67 7.22 -13.14 3.71
C ALA A 67 8.57 -12.43 3.89
N LEU A 68 8.66 -11.12 3.62
CA LEU A 68 9.87 -10.32 3.87
C LEU A 68 10.21 -10.21 5.36
N GLU A 69 9.20 -10.00 6.21
CA GLU A 69 9.38 -9.93 7.66
C GLU A 69 9.95 -11.23 8.23
N SER A 70 9.56 -12.38 7.66
CA SER A 70 10.07 -13.70 8.06
C SER A 70 11.56 -13.93 7.72
N LEU A 71 12.14 -13.10 6.85
CA LEU A 71 13.55 -13.22 6.51
C LEU A 71 14.43 -12.66 7.63
N PRO A 72 15.44 -13.43 8.09
CA PRO A 72 16.41 -12.93 9.05
C PRO A 72 17.20 -11.77 8.45
N LEU A 73 17.67 -10.86 9.30
CA LEU A 73 18.54 -9.77 8.86
C LEU A 73 19.81 -10.38 8.23
N GLY A 74 20.18 -9.86 7.06
CA GLY A 74 21.38 -10.27 6.32
C GLY A 74 22.51 -9.27 6.52
N ASP A 75 23.39 -9.21 5.52
CA ASP A 75 24.33 -8.11 5.36
C ASP A 75 23.60 -6.79 5.03
N VAL A 76 24.37 -5.68 4.99
CA VAL A 76 23.83 -4.34 4.71
C VAL A 76 23.08 -4.30 3.38
N ALA A 77 23.63 -4.90 2.32
CA ALA A 77 23.00 -4.93 1.00
C ALA A 77 21.66 -5.68 0.99
N SER A 78 21.54 -6.78 1.73
CA SER A 78 20.28 -7.51 1.89
C SER A 78 19.25 -6.70 2.66
N ILE A 79 19.69 -5.95 3.68
CA ILE A 79 18.82 -5.08 4.47
C ILE A 79 18.29 -3.94 3.60
N GLU A 80 19.15 -3.26 2.84
CA GLU A 80 18.75 -2.20 1.91
C GLU A 80 17.71 -2.71 0.89
N ARG A 81 17.97 -3.86 0.27
CA ARG A 81 17.02 -4.48 -0.66
C ARG A 81 15.69 -4.80 0.00
N LYS A 82 15.70 -5.33 1.23
CA LYS A 82 14.47 -5.61 1.99
C LYS A 82 13.68 -4.31 2.24
N VAL A 83 14.35 -3.26 2.70
CA VAL A 83 13.74 -1.95 2.96
C VAL A 83 13.14 -1.36 1.68
N ASP A 84 13.84 -1.44 0.56
CA ASP A 84 13.34 -0.94 -0.73
C ASP A 84 12.04 -1.65 -1.14
N ILE A 85 11.96 -2.98 -0.95
CA ILE A 85 10.76 -3.74 -1.27
C ILE A 85 9.62 -3.37 -0.30
N GLU A 86 9.91 -3.27 1.00
CA GLU A 86 8.92 -2.85 2.01
C GLU A 86 8.34 -1.46 1.70
N GLN A 87 9.18 -0.51 1.26
CA GLN A 87 8.73 0.81 0.83
C GLN A 87 7.83 0.74 -0.41
N ARG A 88 8.17 -0.10 -1.40
CA ARG A 88 7.31 -0.31 -2.58
C ARG A 88 5.96 -0.90 -2.20
N ILE A 89 5.94 -1.93 -1.35
CA ILE A 89 4.70 -2.54 -0.83
C ILE A 89 3.82 -1.47 -0.16
N ASN A 90 4.41 -0.64 0.70
CA ASN A 90 3.70 0.44 1.38
C ASN A 90 3.17 1.50 0.39
N GLY A 91 3.97 1.89 -0.61
CA GLY A 91 3.58 2.83 -1.64
C GLY A 91 2.41 2.32 -2.49
N ILE A 92 2.46 1.05 -2.93
CA ILE A 92 1.37 0.43 -3.70
C ILE A 92 0.10 0.34 -2.83
N ASN A 93 0.22 -0.06 -1.57
CA ASN A 93 -0.94 -0.14 -0.67
C ASN A 93 -1.59 1.24 -0.45
N ALA A 94 -0.81 2.32 -0.33
CA ALA A 94 -1.34 3.68 -0.21
C ALA A 94 -2.09 4.12 -1.48
N GLN A 95 -1.55 3.78 -2.66
CA GLN A 95 -2.23 4.04 -3.95
C GLN A 95 -3.53 3.25 -4.06
N LEU A 96 -3.55 2.00 -3.60
CA LEU A 96 -4.74 1.16 -3.60
C LEU A 96 -5.86 1.72 -2.72
N VAL A 97 -5.52 2.18 -1.52
CA VAL A 97 -6.49 2.87 -0.63
C VAL A 97 -7.02 4.13 -1.30
N SER A 98 -6.17 4.87 -2.01
CA SER A 98 -6.58 6.06 -2.76
C SER A 98 -7.48 5.72 -3.96
N ALA A 99 -7.22 4.60 -4.65
CA ALA A 99 -8.06 4.11 -5.74
C ALA A 99 -9.44 3.62 -5.26
N ALA A 100 -9.55 3.19 -4.01
CA ALA A 100 -10.79 2.69 -3.42
C ALA A 100 -11.93 3.73 -3.43
N VAL A 101 -11.58 5.02 -3.28
CA VAL A 101 -12.55 6.13 -3.27
C VAL A 101 -12.86 6.67 -4.67
N VAL A 102 -12.10 6.25 -5.69
CA VAL A 102 -12.35 6.64 -7.08
C VAL A 102 -13.55 5.85 -7.60
N SER A 103 -14.45 6.53 -8.31
CA SER A 103 -15.61 5.93 -8.97
C SER A 103 -15.61 6.28 -10.46
N GLY A 104 -16.18 5.41 -11.29
CA GLY A 104 -16.31 5.61 -12.74
C GLY A 104 -15.28 4.85 -13.59
N GLY A 105 -15.27 5.14 -14.89
CA GLY A 105 -14.57 4.34 -15.92
C GLY A 105 -13.04 4.31 -15.80
N SER A 106 -12.41 5.31 -15.18
CA SER A 106 -10.96 5.32 -14.95
C SER A 106 -10.50 4.34 -13.86
N LYS A 107 -11.42 3.92 -12.97
CA LYS A 107 -11.10 3.02 -11.86
C LYS A 107 -10.53 1.69 -12.36
N ALA A 108 -11.13 1.10 -13.39
CA ALA A 108 -10.68 -0.18 -13.94
C ALA A 108 -9.23 -0.12 -14.47
N GLN A 109 -8.86 0.99 -15.12
CA GLN A 109 -7.51 1.19 -15.64
C GLN A 109 -6.49 1.39 -14.51
N ILE A 110 -6.86 2.15 -13.48
CA ILE A 110 -6.03 2.32 -12.27
C ILE A 110 -5.80 0.98 -11.58
N LEU A 111 -6.87 0.19 -11.39
CA LEU A 111 -6.76 -1.12 -10.76
C LEU A 111 -5.93 -2.11 -11.57
N ALA A 112 -6.02 -2.09 -12.90
CA ALA A 112 -5.18 -2.92 -13.76
C ALA A 112 -3.69 -2.54 -13.66
N ALA A 113 -3.37 -1.24 -13.60
CA ALA A 113 -2.00 -0.77 -13.40
C ALA A 113 -1.45 -1.13 -12.01
N LEU A 114 -2.29 -1.07 -10.98
CA LEU A 114 -1.92 -1.49 -9.62
C LEU A 114 -1.71 -3.00 -9.53
N GLU A 115 -2.56 -3.79 -10.20
CA GLU A 115 -2.42 -5.25 -10.26
C GLU A 115 -1.07 -5.67 -10.85
N ALA A 116 -0.61 -5.00 -11.91
CA ALA A 116 0.71 -5.23 -12.49
C ALA A 116 1.85 -4.90 -11.50
N GLN A 117 1.76 -3.79 -10.77
CA GLN A 117 2.74 -3.42 -9.75
C GLN A 117 2.76 -4.40 -8.57
N VAL A 118 1.59 -4.91 -8.15
CA VAL A 118 1.51 -5.96 -7.11
C VAL A 118 2.20 -7.23 -7.59
N ALA A 119 1.97 -7.65 -8.83
CA ALA A 119 2.62 -8.83 -9.40
C ALA A 119 4.16 -8.67 -9.49
N GLU A 120 4.62 -7.48 -9.86
CA GLU A 120 6.06 -7.16 -9.92
C GLU A 120 6.72 -7.26 -8.53
N VAL A 121 6.12 -6.61 -7.51
CA VAL A 121 6.69 -6.64 -6.16
C VAL A 121 6.63 -8.03 -5.54
N GLU A 122 5.59 -8.82 -5.82
CA GLU A 122 5.54 -10.23 -5.42
C GLU A 122 6.67 -11.04 -6.06
N GLY A 123 6.98 -10.78 -7.33
CA GLY A 123 8.11 -11.39 -8.02
C GLY A 123 9.46 -11.01 -7.43
N ASP A 124 9.63 -9.75 -6.99
CA ASP A 124 10.82 -9.31 -6.26
C ASP A 124 10.95 -10.03 -4.91
N VAL A 125 9.86 -10.10 -4.13
CA VAL A 125 9.82 -10.81 -2.84
C VAL A 125 10.17 -12.27 -3.04
N ALA A 126 9.57 -12.93 -4.03
CA ALA A 126 9.82 -14.33 -4.31
C ALA A 126 11.31 -14.58 -4.62
N ARG A 127 11.95 -13.73 -5.42
CA ARG A 127 13.40 -13.81 -5.70
C ARG A 127 14.23 -13.72 -4.43
N VAL A 128 13.98 -12.71 -3.58
CA VAL A 128 14.72 -12.54 -2.32
C VAL A 128 14.52 -13.72 -1.36
N VAL A 129 13.30 -14.27 -1.29
CA VAL A 129 12.99 -15.44 -0.46
C VAL A 129 13.69 -16.70 -0.99
N VAL A 130 13.72 -16.91 -2.31
CA VAL A 130 14.38 -18.07 -2.94
C VAL A 130 15.89 -17.99 -2.82
N ASP A 131 16.50 -16.85 -3.14
CA ASP A 131 17.95 -16.63 -3.04
C ASP A 131 18.46 -16.97 -1.63
N ARG A 132 17.67 -16.64 -0.59
CA ARG A 132 18.04 -16.94 0.79
C ARG A 132 17.90 -18.40 1.19
N ARG A 133 17.00 -19.17 0.58
CA ARG A 133 16.87 -20.61 0.83
C ARG A 133 17.96 -21.43 0.15
N GLY A 134 18.54 -20.92 -0.94
CA GLY A 134 19.62 -21.59 -1.68
C GLY A 134 21.02 -21.44 -1.06
N LEU A 135 21.16 -20.61 -0.02
CA LEU A 135 22.43 -20.35 0.69
C LEU A 135 22.49 -21.01 2.08
N GLY A 136 21.55 -21.92 2.37
CA GLY A 136 21.47 -22.67 3.64
C GLY A 136 22.10 -24.05 3.55
#